data_AF-A0A0F8X7X0-F1
#
_entry.id   AF-A0A0F8X7X0-F1
#
_cell.length_a   1.000
_cell.length_b   1.000
_cell.length_c   1.000
_cell.angle_alpha   90.00
_cell.angle_beta   90.00
_cell.angle_gamma   90.00
#
_symmetry.space_group_name_H-M   'P 1'
#
loop_
_entity.id
_entity.type
_entity.pdbx_description
1 polymer ?
#
loop_
_entity_poly.entity_id
_entity_poly.type
_entity_poly.pdbx_seq_one_letter_code
_entity_poly.pdbx_strand_id
1 'polypeptide(L)'
;MKKHGSSAGKKKFNFGFKRNRTAGDIKKRSERTAGIVDSYLKTDYPKFNIRNYGDHCIRFMQATFSPNLDKHYGMDVWLHKPVGAQNIRFLCATKMKEKPCPMCEERERLFEENPGLKKGDKLWKRAVGLFPQNRVMYWVVDR
;
A
#
# COMPACT_ATOMS: atom_id res chain seq x y z
N MET A 1 27.42 29.20 -61.04
CA MET A 1 27.99 28.10 -60.22
C MET A 1 28.09 28.66 -58.79
N LYS A 2 27.54 28.16 -57.68
CA LYS A 2 27.08 26.85 -57.16
C LYS A 2 25.93 27.13 -56.15
N LYS A 3 24.74 26.54 -56.33
CA LYS A 3 24.09 25.44 -55.57
C LYS A 3 23.80 25.68 -54.06
N HIS A 4 22.51 25.91 -53.80
CA HIS A 4 21.61 25.35 -52.76
C HIS A 4 22.08 25.05 -51.32
N GLY A 5 21.32 25.61 -50.37
CA GLY A 5 20.54 24.79 -49.43
C GLY A 5 21.10 24.65 -48.01
N SER A 6 20.76 25.57 -47.10
CA SER A 6 20.93 25.36 -45.65
C SER A 6 19.63 24.80 -45.05
N SER A 7 19.45 23.48 -45.08
CA SER A 7 18.40 22.82 -44.32
C SER A 7 18.80 22.79 -42.84
N ALA A 8 18.05 23.53 -42.02
CA ALA A 8 18.12 23.42 -40.57
C ALA A 8 17.84 21.95 -40.19
N GLY A 9 18.87 21.26 -39.70
CA GLY A 9 18.76 19.86 -39.26
C GLY A 9 17.75 19.75 -38.11
N LYS A 10 16.53 19.29 -38.42
CA LYS A 10 15.55 18.91 -37.40
C LYS A 10 16.13 17.76 -36.58
N LYS A 11 16.47 18.01 -35.31
CA LYS A 11 16.81 16.96 -34.35
C LYS A 11 15.62 16.00 -34.26
N LYS A 12 15.76 14.79 -34.80
CA LYS A 12 14.78 13.71 -34.63
C LYS A 12 14.76 13.34 -33.15
N PHE A 13 13.72 13.76 -32.42
CA PHE A 13 13.40 13.18 -31.12
C PHE A 13 13.04 11.71 -31.36
N ASN A 14 14.02 10.82 -31.16
CA ASN A 14 13.77 9.39 -31.13
C ASN A 14 13.05 9.07 -29.82
N PHE A 15 11.73 8.89 -29.87
CA PHE A 15 10.96 8.31 -28.77
C PHE A 15 11.28 6.81 -28.70
N GLY A 16 12.46 6.49 -28.18
CA GLY A 16 12.89 5.13 -27.90
C GLY A 16 12.70 4.84 -26.42
N PHE A 17 11.94 3.80 -26.07
CA PHE A 17 12.01 3.24 -24.73
C PHE A 17 13.48 2.91 -24.42
N LYS A 18 14.05 3.50 -23.35
CA LYS A 18 15.40 3.14 -22.90
C LYS A 18 15.40 1.65 -22.56
N ARG A 19 16.03 0.81 -23.40
CA ARG A 19 16.02 -0.66 -23.30
C ARG A 19 17.05 -1.23 -22.33
N ASN A 20 17.53 -0.47 -21.35
CA ASN A 20 18.51 -1.00 -20.40
C ASN A 20 17.79 -1.78 -19.29
N ARG A 21 17.15 -2.89 -19.65
CA ARG A 21 16.70 -3.90 -18.68
C ARG A 21 17.86 -4.84 -18.44
N THR A 22 18.30 -4.94 -17.20
CA THR A 22 19.37 -5.87 -16.82
C THR A 22 18.83 -7.30 -16.89
N ALA A 23 19.69 -8.30 -17.10
CA ALA A 23 19.27 -9.71 -17.02
C ALA A 23 18.58 -10.03 -15.66
N GLY A 24 19.02 -9.38 -14.57
CA GLY A 24 18.36 -9.44 -13.27
C GLY A 24 16.94 -8.84 -13.25
N ASP A 25 16.67 -7.78 -14.01
CA ASP A 25 15.34 -7.17 -14.12
C ASP A 25 14.38 -8.07 -14.92
N ILE A 26 14.90 -8.77 -15.93
CA ILE A 26 14.14 -9.73 -16.73
C ILE A 26 13.78 -10.95 -15.88
N LYS A 27 14.75 -11.50 -15.14
CA LYS A 27 14.55 -12.64 -14.23
C LYS A 27 13.57 -12.32 -13.10
N LYS A 28 13.73 -11.17 -12.42
CA LYS A 28 12.76 -10.69 -11.42
C LYS A 28 11.35 -10.51 -12.01
N ARG A 29 11.23 -10.09 -13.27
CA ARG A 29 9.93 -9.95 -13.93
C ARG A 29 9.32 -11.30 -14.29
N SER A 30 10.10 -12.28 -14.73
CA SER A 30 9.59 -13.63 -15.04
C SER A 30 9.23 -14.42 -13.80
N GLU A 31 9.94 -14.19 -12.69
CA GLU A 31 9.68 -14.83 -11.38
C GLU A 31 8.52 -14.17 -10.61
N ARG A 32 8.04 -13.00 -11.06
CA ARG A 32 6.81 -12.39 -10.54
C ARG A 32 5.62 -13.23 -10.99
N THR A 33 5.27 -14.23 -10.19
CA THR A 33 3.93 -14.78 -10.17
C THR A 33 3.00 -13.62 -9.87
N ALA A 34 2.06 -13.34 -10.79
CA ALA A 34 1.06 -12.31 -10.57
C ALA A 34 0.21 -12.72 -9.37
N GLY A 35 0.58 -12.23 -8.19
CA GLY A 35 -0.39 -12.04 -7.13
C GLY A 35 -1.42 -11.08 -7.71
N ILE A 36 -2.57 -11.62 -8.12
CA ILE A 36 -3.71 -10.86 -8.71
C ILE A 36 -4.19 -9.75 -7.75
N VAL A 37 -3.74 -9.80 -6.50
CA VAL A 37 -4.13 -8.90 -5.41
C VAL A 37 -2.98 -7.98 -4.99
N ASP A 38 -3.29 -6.69 -4.90
CA ASP A 38 -2.42 -5.69 -4.31
C ASP A 38 -2.23 -5.96 -2.81
N SER A 39 -1.03 -5.68 -2.26
CA SER A 39 -0.71 -5.92 -0.86
C SER A 39 -0.10 -4.67 -0.24
N TYR A 40 -0.60 -4.27 0.92
CA TYR A 40 0.00 -3.20 1.71
C TYR A 40 1.39 -3.55 2.25
N LEU A 41 1.81 -4.81 2.16
CA LEU A 41 3.15 -5.28 2.50
C LEU A 41 3.92 -5.61 1.22
N LYS A 42 5.20 -5.23 1.14
CA LYS A 42 6.03 -5.68 0.02
C LYS A 42 6.10 -7.21 -0.01
N THR A 43 6.15 -7.76 -1.21
CA THR A 43 6.19 -9.21 -1.44
C THR A 43 7.50 -9.83 -0.97
N ASP A 44 8.61 -9.09 -1.09
CA ASP A 44 9.97 -9.61 -0.93
C ASP A 44 10.45 -9.68 0.54
N TYR A 45 9.57 -9.51 1.52
CA TYR A 45 9.93 -9.65 2.94
C TYR A 45 9.43 -10.98 3.50
N PRO A 46 10.21 -11.65 4.37
CA PRO A 46 9.76 -12.84 5.06
C PRO A 46 8.57 -12.50 5.96
N LYS A 47 7.43 -13.13 5.69
CA LYS A 47 6.20 -12.98 6.48
C LYS A 47 6.08 -14.21 7.36
N PHE A 48 5.93 -14.00 8.66
CA PHE A 48 5.64 -15.10 9.57
C PHE A 48 4.18 -15.57 9.37
N ASN A 49 3.99 -16.89 9.24
CA ASN A 49 2.67 -17.50 9.07
C ASN A 49 2.48 -18.60 10.13
N ILE A 50 1.55 -18.37 11.05
CA ILE A 50 1.19 -19.28 12.15
C ILE A 50 0.60 -20.61 11.65
N ARG A 51 0.19 -20.68 10.39
CA ARG A 51 -0.53 -21.83 9.83
C ARG A 51 0.35 -23.03 9.49
N ASN A 52 1.67 -22.90 9.62
CA ASN A 52 2.58 -24.05 9.50
C ASN A 52 2.47 -24.87 10.78
N TYR A 53 1.82 -26.03 10.71
CA TYR A 53 1.50 -26.90 11.85
C TYR A 53 2.71 -27.12 12.80
N GLY A 54 2.55 -26.77 14.07
CA GLY A 54 3.56 -26.97 15.13
C GLY A 54 3.34 -26.04 16.34
N ASP A 55 4.05 -26.32 17.43
CA ASP A 55 4.19 -25.38 18.54
C ASP A 55 5.21 -24.31 18.16
N HIS A 56 4.84 -23.03 18.27
CA HIS A 56 5.72 -21.91 17.97
C HIS A 56 6.19 -21.22 19.24
N CYS A 57 7.49 -20.98 19.38
CA CYS A 57 8.06 -20.21 20.48
C CYS A 57 8.40 -18.79 20.00
N ILE A 58 7.37 -17.94 19.95
CA ILE A 58 7.52 -16.60 19.37
C ILE A 58 8.18 -15.65 20.37
N ARG A 59 9.29 -15.02 19.98
CA ARG A 59 9.88 -13.88 20.68
C ARG A 59 9.56 -12.58 19.95
N PHE A 60 8.88 -11.66 20.63
CA PHE A 60 8.70 -10.29 20.15
C PHE A 60 10.02 -9.53 20.20
N MET A 61 10.36 -8.89 19.09
CA MET A 61 11.56 -8.06 18.94
C MET A 61 11.20 -6.59 19.08
N GLN A 62 12.13 -5.80 19.62
CA GLN A 62 12.02 -4.35 19.62
C GLN A 62 12.06 -3.81 18.20
N ALA A 63 11.15 -2.88 17.91
CA ALA A 63 11.06 -2.22 16.62
C ALA A 63 12.17 -1.16 16.48
N THR A 64 13.32 -1.50 15.92
CA THR A 64 14.51 -0.62 15.85
C THR A 64 14.31 0.71 15.09
N PHE A 65 13.17 0.89 14.42
CA PHE A 65 12.88 2.04 13.55
C PHE A 65 11.48 2.66 13.78
N SER A 66 10.80 2.32 14.89
CA SER A 66 9.48 2.88 15.20
C SER A 66 9.61 4.15 16.07
N PRO A 67 8.89 5.25 15.76
CA PRO A 67 8.89 6.45 16.59
C PRO A 67 8.24 6.25 17.98
N ASN A 68 7.60 5.10 18.23
CA ASN A 68 6.87 4.79 19.47
C ASN A 68 7.52 3.68 20.30
N LEU A 69 8.85 3.51 20.18
CA LEU A 69 9.65 2.52 20.92
C LEU A 69 9.40 2.54 22.44
N ASP A 70 9.08 3.69 23.01
CA ASP A 70 8.90 3.87 24.45
C ASP A 70 7.55 3.37 24.99
N LYS A 71 6.56 3.13 24.11
CA LYS A 71 5.18 2.81 24.51
C LYS A 71 4.79 1.35 24.29
N HIS A 72 5.19 0.75 23.17
CA HIS A 72 4.99 -0.67 22.92
C HIS A 72 5.93 -1.19 21.83
N TYR A 73 6.17 -2.51 21.84
CA TYR A 73 7.11 -3.20 20.95
C TYR A 73 6.66 -3.30 19.48
N GLY A 74 5.47 -2.79 19.14
CA GLY A 74 4.89 -2.89 17.81
C GLY A 74 4.79 -1.55 17.06
N MET A 75 4.37 -1.64 15.80
CA MET A 75 4.01 -0.50 14.97
C MET A 75 2.51 -0.51 14.72
N ASP A 76 1.83 0.55 15.14
CA ASP A 76 0.43 0.79 14.81
C ASP A 76 0.30 1.06 13.31
N VAL A 77 -0.56 0.29 12.65
CA VAL A 77 -0.93 0.46 11.26
C VAL A 77 -2.44 0.58 11.14
N TRP A 78 -2.88 1.66 10.51
CA TRP A 78 -4.29 1.94 10.25
C TRP A 78 -4.66 1.43 8.86
N LEU A 79 -5.55 0.45 8.81
CA LEU A 79 -5.97 -0.21 7.58
C LEU A 79 -7.46 -0.01 7.32
N HIS A 80 -7.82 0.48 6.13
CA HIS A 80 -9.21 0.45 5.70
C HIS A 80 -9.68 -0.99 5.48
N LYS A 81 -10.96 -1.23 5.81
CA LYS A 81 -11.61 -2.53 5.60
C LYS A 81 -11.52 -2.97 4.13
N PRO A 82 -11.61 -4.27 3.87
CA PRO A 82 -11.57 -4.83 2.51
C PRO A 82 -12.46 -4.05 1.53
N VAL A 83 -11.84 -3.46 0.51
CA VAL A 83 -12.53 -2.71 -0.55
C VAL A 83 -12.59 -3.57 -1.81
N GLY A 84 -13.76 -3.62 -2.44
CA GLY A 84 -13.99 -4.30 -3.73
C GLY A 84 -14.15 -5.82 -3.63
N ALA A 85 -14.40 -6.45 -4.77
CA ALA A 85 -14.66 -7.89 -4.89
C ALA A 85 -13.51 -8.77 -4.36
N GLN A 86 -12.29 -8.22 -4.34
CA GLN A 86 -11.07 -8.92 -3.93
C GLN A 86 -10.76 -8.78 -2.42
N ASN A 87 -11.59 -8.04 -1.67
CA ASN A 87 -11.43 -7.85 -0.22
C ASN A 87 -10.01 -7.39 0.21
N ILE A 88 -9.42 -6.45 -0.53
CA ILE A 88 -8.06 -5.97 -0.28
C ILE A 88 -8.06 -4.86 0.77
N ARG A 89 -7.10 -4.91 1.70
CA ARG A 89 -6.90 -3.88 2.74
C ARG A 89 -5.86 -2.87 2.30
N PHE A 90 -6.15 -1.59 2.51
CA PHE A 90 -5.26 -0.48 2.17
C PHE A 90 -4.85 0.32 3.41
N LEU A 91 -3.63 0.85 3.42
CA LEU A 91 -3.15 1.76 4.45
C LEU A 91 -3.91 3.08 4.40
N CYS A 92 -4.36 3.57 5.55
CA CYS A 92 -4.98 4.88 5.69
C CYS A 92 -3.89 5.97 5.60
N ALA A 93 -3.86 6.71 4.48
CA ALA A 93 -2.88 7.77 4.28
C ALA A 93 -3.00 8.90 5.31
N THR A 94 -4.22 9.22 5.76
CA THR A 94 -4.46 10.27 6.76
C THR A 94 -3.91 9.90 8.12
N LYS A 95 -4.21 8.69 8.61
CA LYS A 95 -3.74 8.26 9.94
C LYS A 95 -2.26 7.86 9.97
N MET A 96 -1.71 7.43 8.84
CA MET A 96 -0.32 6.96 8.77
C MET A 96 0.67 8.03 8.35
N LYS A 97 0.24 9.01 7.56
CA LYS A 97 1.14 9.98 6.90
C LYS A 97 0.57 11.40 6.85
N GLU A 98 -0.55 11.67 7.51
CA GLU A 98 -1.23 12.97 7.48
C GLU A 98 -1.52 13.47 6.06
N LYS A 99 -1.74 12.53 5.13
CA LYS A 99 -2.04 12.82 3.72
C LYS A 99 -3.54 12.65 3.42
N PRO A 100 -4.04 13.30 2.36
CA PRO A 100 -5.40 13.05 1.86
C PRO A 100 -5.65 11.56 1.63
N CYS A 101 -6.85 11.10 1.97
CA CYS A 101 -7.24 9.70 1.87
C CYS A 101 -8.69 9.63 1.37
N PRO A 102 -8.92 9.07 0.15
CA PRO A 102 -10.26 9.05 -0.46
C PRO A 102 -11.33 8.37 0.41
N MET A 103 -10.95 7.36 1.20
CA MET A 103 -11.87 6.65 2.09
C MET A 103 -12.27 7.49 3.31
N CYS A 104 -11.34 8.30 3.82
CA CYS A 104 -11.63 9.23 4.91
C CYS A 104 -12.47 10.42 4.42
N GLU A 105 -12.14 10.95 3.23
CA GLU A 105 -12.88 12.02 2.57
C GLU A 105 -14.32 11.59 2.26
N GLU A 106 -14.52 10.40 1.68
CA GLU A 106 -15.86 9.86 1.43
C GLU A 106 -16.67 9.69 2.72
N ARG A 107 -16.01 9.24 3.79
CA ARG A 107 -16.65 9.10 5.10
C ARG A 107 -17.11 10.46 5.62
N GLU A 108 -16.26 11.47 5.52
CA GLU A 108 -16.56 12.84 5.94
C GLU A 108 -17.71 13.41 5.11
N ARG A 109 -17.65 13.29 3.78
CA ARG A 109 -18.75 13.69 2.88
C ARG A 109 -20.09 13.07 3.27
N LEU A 110 -20.11 11.77 3.59
CA LEU A 110 -21.34 11.08 4.02
C LEU A 110 -21.93 11.66 5.31
N PHE A 111 -21.10 12.14 6.24
CA PHE A 111 -21.57 12.79 7.46
C PHE A 111 -22.01 14.23 7.23
N GLU A 112 -21.31 14.97 6.37
CA GLU A 112 -21.65 16.35 6.00
C GLU A 112 -22.96 16.43 5.23
N GLU A 113 -23.15 15.56 4.24
CA GLU A 113 -24.39 15.49 3.44
C GLU A 113 -25.59 14.99 4.26
N ASN A 114 -25.34 14.33 5.39
CA ASN A 114 -26.38 13.71 6.21
C ASN A 114 -26.17 14.00 7.70
N PRO A 115 -26.37 15.25 8.16
CA PRO A 115 -26.10 15.64 9.55
C PRO A 115 -26.98 14.93 10.60
N GLY A 116 -28.08 14.29 10.17
CA GLY A 116 -29.00 13.52 11.02
C GLY A 116 -28.80 12.01 11.00
N LEU A 117 -27.67 11.51 10.47
CA LEU A 117 -27.44 10.07 10.29
C LEU A 117 -27.53 9.30 11.62
N LYS A 118 -28.51 8.40 11.77
CA LYS A 118 -28.71 7.66 13.01
C LYS A 118 -27.96 6.33 13.02
N LYS A 119 -27.53 5.94 14.21
CA LYS A 119 -26.91 4.63 14.44
C LYS A 119 -27.92 3.52 14.11
N GLY A 120 -27.69 2.83 12.99
CA GLY A 120 -28.55 1.74 12.52
C GLY A 120 -28.87 1.82 11.03
N ASP A 121 -28.87 3.04 10.49
CA ASP A 121 -29.14 3.31 9.08
C ASP A 121 -28.10 2.65 8.17
N LYS A 122 -28.51 2.28 6.95
CA LYS A 122 -27.60 1.69 5.95
C LYS A 122 -26.42 2.62 5.65
N LEU A 123 -26.69 3.92 5.54
CA LEU A 123 -25.66 4.94 5.31
C LEU A 123 -24.71 5.07 6.50
N TRP A 124 -25.22 5.01 7.74
CA TRP A 124 -24.37 4.99 8.94
C TRP A 124 -23.44 3.77 8.95
N LYS A 125 -23.98 2.58 8.65
CA LYS A 125 -23.18 1.36 8.55
C LYS A 125 -22.11 1.47 7.47
N ARG A 126 -22.41 2.11 6.33
CA ARG A 126 -21.44 2.40 5.26
C ARG A 126 -20.34 3.35 5.76
N ALA A 127 -20.69 4.49 6.34
CA ALA A 127 -19.73 5.48 6.84
C ALA A 127 -18.81 4.91 7.93
N VAL A 128 -19.35 4.13 8.87
CA VAL A 128 -18.55 3.41 9.88
C VAL A 128 -17.71 2.30 9.24
N GLY A 129 -18.20 1.67 8.17
CA GLY A 129 -17.46 0.69 7.37
C GLY A 129 -16.21 1.26 6.71
N LEU A 130 -16.23 2.53 6.31
CA LEU A 130 -15.09 3.23 5.70
C LEU A 130 -14.00 3.58 6.72
N PHE A 131 -14.30 3.59 8.02
CA PHE A 131 -13.33 3.93 9.05
C PHE A 131 -12.18 2.89 9.10
N PRO A 132 -10.91 3.34 9.15
CA PRO A 132 -9.78 2.42 9.21
C PRO A 132 -9.69 1.76 10.58
N GLN A 133 -9.29 0.49 10.61
CA GLN A 133 -9.05 -0.26 11.84
C GLN A 133 -7.59 -0.18 12.22
N ASN A 134 -7.30 0.08 13.50
CA ASN A 134 -5.94 -0.05 14.03
C ASN A 134 -5.56 -1.54 14.12
N ARG A 135 -4.32 -1.84 13.73
CA ARG A 135 -3.66 -3.14 13.83
C ARG A 135 -2.24 -2.91 14.30
N VAL A 136 -1.70 -3.84 15.06
CA VAL A 136 -0.31 -3.76 15.51
C VAL A 136 0.51 -4.77 14.73
N MET A 137 1.56 -4.29 14.07
CA MET A 137 2.59 -5.12 13.47
C MET A 137 3.72 -5.33 14.45
N TYR A 138 4.17 -6.59 14.58
CA TYR A 138 5.29 -6.96 15.43
C TYR A 138 6.43 -7.53 14.59
N TRP A 139 7.64 -7.31 15.08
CA TRP A 139 8.80 -8.05 14.65
C TRP A 139 8.94 -9.26 15.54
N VAL A 140 9.09 -10.43 14.94
CA VAL A 140 9.12 -11.69 15.66
C VAL A 140 10.25 -12.58 15.16
N VAL A 141 10.78 -13.37 16.08
CA VAL A 141 11.65 -14.51 15.79
C VAL A 141 10.96 -15.74 16.35
N ASP A 142 10.85 -16.78 15.53
CA ASP A 142 10.42 -18.11 15.98
C ASP A 142 11.66 -18.86 16.52
N ARG A 143 11.55 -19.45 17.71
CA ARG A 143 12.66 -20.14 18.42
C ARG A 143 12.50 -21.64 18.41
#